data_AF-A0A3A0BSR6-F1
#
_entry.id   AF-A0A3A0BSR6-F1
#
_cell.length_a   1.000
_cell.length_b   1.000
_cell.length_c   1.000
_cell.angle_alpha   90.00
_cell.angle_beta   90.00
_cell.angle_gamma   90.00
#
_symmetry.space_group_name_H-M   'P 1'
#
loop_
_entity.id
_entity.type
_entity.pdbx_description
1 polymer ?
#
loop_
_entity_poly.entity_id
_entity_poly.type
_entity_poly.pdbx_seq_one_letter_code
_entity_poly.pdbx_strand_id
1 'polypeptide(L)'
;MRAQNVFKLGFLSMFVAAGLFVSANSFAADAHTTTKFEGVKVNSGTATHGRSGNSDTLTWSEDFKIPDTPAPHWQVVDSKGNVYLLNRLKIKGGVLGGEKENRIITIPAYVHDVAKVQIYCSWAEALLGEASFPKPIMTASGESHGSGMKADSGMKHDGMAMGR
;
A
#
# COMPACT_ATOMS: atom_id res chain seq x y z
N MET A 1 -13.86 74.38 12.65
CA MET A 1 -14.15 73.73 13.94
C MET A 1 -14.40 72.24 13.69
N ARG A 2 -13.79 71.35 14.48
CA ARG A 2 -13.93 69.88 14.40
C ARG A 2 -15.38 69.46 14.66
N ALA A 3 -15.91 68.50 13.89
CA ALA A 3 -16.96 67.60 14.33
C ALA A 3 -16.89 66.27 13.55
N GLN A 4 -16.77 65.20 14.32
CA GLN A 4 -16.82 63.80 13.91
C GLN A 4 -18.28 63.38 13.64
N ASN A 5 -18.52 62.32 12.86
CA ASN A 5 -19.37 61.22 13.33
C ASN A 5 -19.32 60.01 12.39
N VAL A 6 -18.93 58.89 12.98
CA VAL A 6 -18.99 57.53 12.45
C VAL A 6 -20.39 57.00 12.79
N PHE A 7 -21.15 56.55 11.80
CA PHE A 7 -22.29 55.66 12.06
C PHE A 7 -22.26 54.50 11.07
N LYS A 8 -21.85 53.35 11.60
CA LYS A 8 -22.05 52.02 11.04
C LYS A 8 -23.56 51.78 10.94
N LEU A 9 -24.05 51.25 9.80
CA LEU A 9 -25.12 50.24 9.74
C LEU A 9 -25.28 49.79 8.28
N GLY A 10 -24.56 48.75 7.89
CA GLY A 10 -24.84 47.98 6.68
C GLY A 10 -25.46 46.65 7.10
N PHE A 11 -26.79 46.57 7.11
CA PHE A 11 -27.55 45.34 7.24
C PHE A 11 -27.85 44.80 5.84
N LEU A 12 -27.44 43.56 5.57
CA LEU A 12 -28.12 42.49 4.80
C LEU A 12 -27.09 41.60 4.07
N SER A 13 -26.94 40.36 4.53
CA SER A 13 -27.37 39.21 3.72
C SER A 13 -27.14 37.91 4.50
N MET A 14 -28.21 37.13 4.53
CA MET A 14 -28.38 35.84 5.17
C MET A 14 -28.05 34.77 4.15
N PHE A 15 -27.13 33.83 4.44
CA PHE A 15 -27.06 32.55 3.75
C PHE A 15 -26.72 31.41 4.72
N VAL A 16 -27.79 30.71 5.11
CA VAL A 16 -27.95 29.26 5.20
C VAL A 16 -26.81 28.46 5.84
N ALA A 17 -27.09 27.97 7.05
CA ALA A 17 -26.45 26.78 7.60
C ALA A 17 -26.72 25.56 6.69
N ALA A 18 -25.65 24.98 6.15
CA ALA A 18 -25.65 23.60 5.70
C ALA A 18 -24.54 22.89 6.48
N GLY A 19 -24.95 22.08 7.46
CA GLY A 19 -24.04 21.20 8.17
C GLY A 19 -23.39 20.23 7.20
N LEU A 20 -22.09 20.40 6.96
CA LEU A 20 -21.27 19.29 6.54
C LEU A 20 -21.01 18.44 7.78
N PHE A 21 -21.88 17.44 7.98
CA PHE A 21 -21.40 16.17 8.52
C PHE A 21 -20.32 15.67 7.56
N VAL A 22 -19.06 16.01 7.85
CA VAL A 22 -17.94 15.23 7.32
C VAL A 22 -18.06 13.88 8.02
N SER A 23 -18.67 12.93 7.33
CA SER A 23 -18.49 11.52 7.62
C SER A 23 -17.00 11.24 7.55
N ALA A 24 -16.34 11.25 8.72
CA ALA A 24 -15.03 10.68 8.87
C ALA A 24 -15.16 9.19 8.54
N ASN A 25 -14.82 8.82 7.31
CA ASN A 25 -14.53 7.45 6.95
C ASN A 25 -13.20 7.05 7.59
N SER A 26 -13.16 7.02 8.92
CA SER A 26 -11.95 6.77 9.72
C SER A 26 -11.84 5.30 10.17
N PHE A 27 -12.19 4.35 9.31
CA PHE A 27 -12.06 2.92 9.60
C PHE A 27 -11.62 2.14 8.35
N ALA A 28 -10.38 2.34 7.92
CA ALA A 28 -9.68 1.46 6.97
C ALA A 28 -8.15 1.64 6.96
N ALA A 29 -7.64 2.75 7.52
CA ALA A 29 -6.20 3.10 7.46
C ALA A 29 -5.27 2.08 8.13
N ASP A 30 -5.77 1.32 9.11
CA ASP A 30 -4.93 0.40 9.90
C ASP A 30 -4.71 -0.96 9.21
N ALA A 31 -5.68 -1.45 8.43
CA ALA A 31 -5.60 -2.79 7.84
C ALA A 31 -4.49 -2.92 6.78
N HIS A 32 -4.10 -1.81 6.14
CA HIS A 32 -3.09 -1.74 5.10
C HIS A 32 -1.71 -1.30 5.61
N THR A 33 -1.51 -1.27 6.93
CA THR A 33 -0.22 -0.97 7.53
C THR A 33 0.26 -2.20 8.31
N THR A 34 1.53 -2.55 8.23
CA THR A 34 2.09 -3.65 9.00
C THR A 34 2.25 -3.27 10.48
N THR A 35 2.48 -4.27 11.32
CA THR A 35 3.15 -4.08 12.59
C THR A 35 4.51 -3.39 12.40
N LYS A 36 5.11 -2.99 13.52
CA LYS A 36 6.51 -2.55 13.52
C LYS A 36 7.41 -3.69 13.03
N PHE A 37 8.49 -3.35 12.32
CA PHE A 37 9.53 -4.32 12.01
C PHE A 37 10.25 -4.77 13.28
N GLU A 38 10.50 -6.07 13.37
CA GLU A 38 11.25 -6.72 14.45
C GLU A 38 12.28 -7.70 13.88
N GLY A 39 13.48 -7.73 14.44
CA GLY A 39 14.55 -8.61 13.97
C GLY A 39 15.95 -8.29 14.48
N VAL A 40 16.95 -9.00 13.97
CA VAL A 40 18.35 -8.88 14.43
C VAL A 40 19.02 -7.57 14.02
N LYS A 41 18.54 -6.92 12.94
CA LYS A 41 19.13 -5.69 12.39
C LYS A 41 18.10 -4.62 12.05
N VAL A 42 16.82 -4.96 11.96
CA VAL A 42 15.72 -4.02 11.68
C VAL A 42 14.69 -4.11 12.80
N ASN A 43 14.48 -3.00 13.53
CA ASN A 43 13.63 -2.94 14.73
C ASN A 43 12.82 -1.62 14.82
N SER A 44 12.59 -0.96 13.68
CA SER A 44 11.87 0.32 13.58
C SER A 44 11.12 0.44 12.27
N GLY A 45 10.15 1.35 12.23
CA GLY A 45 9.29 1.58 11.10
C GLY A 45 8.23 0.50 10.85
N THR A 46 7.38 0.78 9.87
CA THR A 46 6.31 -0.08 9.35
C THR A 46 6.35 -0.04 7.82
N ALA A 47 5.61 -0.93 7.17
CA ALA A 47 5.30 -0.85 5.75
C ALA A 47 3.81 -0.57 5.55
N THR A 48 3.48 0.30 4.61
CA THR A 48 2.11 0.63 4.23
C THR A 48 1.86 0.22 2.78
N HIS A 49 0.74 -0.44 2.56
CA HIS A 49 0.26 -0.81 1.24
C HIS A 49 -0.54 0.33 0.62
N GLY A 50 -0.19 0.69 -0.62
CA GLY A 50 -0.94 1.62 -1.46
C GLY A 50 -1.44 0.95 -2.73
N ARG A 51 -2.53 1.46 -3.31
CA ARG A 51 -3.06 1.01 -4.61
C ARG A 51 -3.29 2.20 -5.53
N SER A 52 -2.82 2.08 -6.77
CA SER A 52 -3.10 3.01 -7.85
C SER A 52 -3.48 2.23 -9.11
N GLY A 53 -4.78 2.20 -9.43
CA GLY A 53 -5.32 1.34 -10.48
C GLY A 53 -5.04 -0.14 -10.21
N ASN A 54 -4.38 -0.80 -11.16
CA ASN A 54 -3.98 -2.22 -11.07
C ASN A 54 -2.59 -2.43 -10.48
N SER A 55 -1.96 -1.38 -9.94
CA SER A 55 -0.63 -1.43 -9.36
C SER A 55 -0.71 -1.29 -7.84
N ASP A 56 -0.17 -2.27 -7.13
CA ASP A 56 -0.01 -2.23 -5.68
C ASP A 56 1.43 -1.84 -5.32
N THR A 57 1.59 -1.03 -4.29
CA THR A 57 2.88 -0.55 -3.81
C THR A 57 3.05 -0.79 -2.31
N LEU A 58 4.29 -0.96 -1.88
CA LEU A 58 4.67 -0.96 -0.48
C LEU A 58 5.61 0.21 -0.22
N THR A 59 5.34 0.96 0.84
CA THR A 59 6.12 2.12 1.25
C THR A 59 6.52 1.97 2.71
N TRP A 60 7.80 2.18 3.04
CA TRP A 60 8.20 2.26 4.45
C TRP A 60 7.84 3.60 5.08
N SER A 61 7.58 3.55 6.39
CA SER A 61 7.46 4.74 7.21
C SER A 61 8.79 5.50 7.31
N GLU A 62 8.71 6.78 7.68
CA GLU A 62 9.89 7.66 7.71
C GLU A 62 10.93 7.25 8.76
N ASP A 63 10.51 6.61 9.84
CA ASP A 63 11.33 6.13 10.97
C ASP A 63 11.99 4.75 10.71
N PHE A 64 11.75 4.15 9.54
CA PHE A 64 12.44 2.95 9.11
C PHE A 64 13.93 3.25 8.88
N LYS A 65 14.80 2.43 9.48
CA LYS A 65 16.26 2.53 9.33
C LYS A 65 16.77 1.40 8.44
N ILE A 66 17.37 1.75 7.31
CA ILE A 66 18.01 0.77 6.43
C ILE A 66 19.19 0.14 7.19
N PRO A 67 19.25 -1.20 7.31
CA PRO A 67 20.34 -1.87 8.00
C PRO A 67 21.65 -1.70 7.21
N ASP A 68 22.74 -1.43 7.93
CA ASP A 68 24.08 -1.37 7.36
C ASP A 68 24.57 -2.79 7.02
N THR A 69 24.19 -3.23 5.83
CA THR A 69 24.51 -4.55 5.27
C THR A 69 24.80 -4.40 3.78
N PRO A 70 25.61 -5.27 3.17
CA PRO A 70 26.10 -5.07 1.80
C PRO A 70 25.01 -5.22 0.73
N ALA A 71 24.02 -6.10 0.95
CA ALA A 71 22.94 -6.35 0.00
C ALA A 71 21.58 -6.55 0.69
N PRO A 72 21.01 -5.53 1.33
CA PRO A 72 19.65 -5.59 1.85
C PRO A 72 18.63 -5.47 0.71
N HIS A 73 17.60 -6.32 0.76
CA HIS A 73 16.49 -6.39 -0.18
C HIS A 73 15.14 -6.37 0.52
N TRP A 74 14.14 -5.88 -0.20
CA TRP A 74 12.75 -6.15 0.07
C TRP A 74 12.44 -7.62 -0.17
N GLN A 75 11.72 -8.23 0.76
CA GLN A 75 11.03 -9.49 0.57
C GLN A 75 9.57 -9.33 0.97
N VAL A 76 8.70 -10.04 0.26
CA VAL A 76 7.29 -10.20 0.65
C VAL A 76 6.99 -11.68 0.82
N VAL A 77 6.13 -11.99 1.77
CA VAL A 77 5.67 -13.35 2.03
C VAL A 77 4.16 -13.38 1.85
N ASP A 78 3.67 -14.29 1.01
CA ASP A 78 2.22 -14.49 0.84
C ASP A 78 1.62 -15.32 1.99
N SER A 79 0.28 -15.43 2.01
CA SER A 79 -0.45 -16.21 3.01
C SER A 79 -0.16 -17.71 2.97
N LYS A 80 0.44 -18.21 1.88
CA LYS A 80 0.87 -19.61 1.72
C LYS A 80 2.31 -19.84 2.18
N GLY A 81 3.02 -18.78 2.58
CA GLY A 81 4.40 -18.83 3.03
C GLY A 81 5.43 -18.78 1.90
N ASN A 82 5.02 -18.50 0.65
CA ASN A 82 5.98 -18.29 -0.43
C ASN A 82 6.68 -16.95 -0.24
N VAL A 83 8.00 -16.95 -0.44
CA VAL A 83 8.85 -15.77 -0.26
C VAL A 83 9.28 -15.25 -1.62
N TYR A 84 9.06 -13.96 -1.86
CA TYR A 84 9.43 -13.30 -3.10
C TYR A 84 10.49 -12.23 -2.81
N LEU A 85 11.69 -12.44 -3.35
CA LEU A 85 12.78 -11.47 -3.31
C LEU A 85 12.53 -10.37 -4.34
N LEU A 86 12.50 -9.12 -3.87
CA LEU A 86 12.25 -7.94 -4.69
C LEU A 86 13.50 -7.04 -4.73
N ASN A 87 13.30 -5.73 -4.86
CA ASN A 87 14.35 -4.76 -5.09
C ASN A 87 15.30 -4.60 -3.90
N ARG A 88 16.55 -4.17 -4.17
CA ARG A 88 17.49 -3.73 -3.13
C ARG A 88 16.98 -2.48 -2.43
N LEU A 89 17.31 -2.36 -1.14
CA LEU A 89 17.05 -1.18 -0.31
C LEU A 89 17.85 0.03 -0.77
N LYS A 90 19.07 -0.22 -1.24
CA LYS A 90 20.01 0.77 -1.74
C LYS A 90 20.29 0.49 -3.21
N ILE A 91 20.00 1.47 -4.06
CA ILE A 91 20.30 1.41 -5.50
C ILE A 91 21.42 2.40 -5.82
N LYS A 92 22.38 1.96 -6.65
CA LYS A 92 23.40 2.86 -7.21
C LYS A 92 22.74 3.73 -8.29
N GLY A 93 22.90 5.05 -8.22
CA GLY A 93 22.39 5.95 -9.27
C GLY A 93 21.61 7.19 -8.80
N GLY A 94 21.88 7.73 -7.60
CA GLY A 94 21.46 9.09 -7.28
C GLY A 94 22.01 10.10 -8.29
N VAL A 95 21.43 11.32 -8.35
CA VAL A 95 21.66 12.38 -9.37
C VAL A 95 23.14 12.69 -9.65
N LEU A 96 24.07 12.32 -8.76
CA LEU A 96 25.52 12.51 -8.91
C LEU A 96 26.36 11.24 -8.59
N GLY A 97 25.79 10.04 -8.76
CA GLY A 97 26.51 8.78 -8.52
C GLY A 97 26.51 8.26 -7.07
N GLY A 98 25.62 8.79 -6.21
CA GLY A 98 25.43 8.32 -4.83
C GLY A 98 24.46 7.14 -4.67
N GLU A 99 24.34 6.61 -3.44
CA GLU A 99 23.30 5.65 -3.07
C GLU A 99 21.93 6.36 -2.98
N LYS A 100 20.91 5.78 -3.61
CA LYS A 100 19.51 6.19 -3.44
C LYS A 100 18.76 5.11 -2.69
N GLU A 101 17.90 5.52 -1.75
CA GLU A 101 17.04 4.61 -1.00
C GLU A 101 15.80 4.25 -1.82
N ASN A 102 15.52 2.96 -1.92
CA ASN A 102 14.31 2.47 -2.55
C ASN A 102 13.22 2.23 -1.51
N ARG A 103 12.67 3.34 -0.98
CA ARG A 103 11.64 3.34 0.07
C ARG A 103 10.25 2.88 -0.39
N ILE A 104 10.03 2.85 -1.71
CA ILE A 104 8.76 2.45 -2.32
C ILE A 104 9.06 1.37 -3.36
N ILE A 105 8.31 0.28 -3.31
CA ILE A 105 8.36 -0.77 -4.34
C ILE A 105 6.99 -1.03 -4.92
N THR A 106 6.94 -1.45 -6.18
CA THR A 106 5.74 -2.00 -6.80
C THR A 106 5.72 -3.51 -6.58
N ILE A 107 4.59 -4.03 -6.14
CA ILE A 107 4.39 -5.47 -5.97
C ILE A 107 4.20 -6.09 -7.36
N PRO A 108 4.99 -7.11 -7.74
CA PRO A 108 4.83 -7.78 -9.03
C PRO A 108 3.48 -8.48 -9.14
N ALA A 109 2.91 -8.52 -10.35
CA ALA A 109 1.57 -9.09 -10.59
C ALA A 109 1.45 -10.59 -10.24
N TYR A 110 2.54 -11.35 -10.23
CA TYR A 110 2.51 -12.76 -9.83
C TYR A 110 2.38 -12.96 -8.30
N VAL A 111 2.46 -11.89 -7.50
CA VAL A 111 2.20 -11.93 -6.06
C VAL A 111 0.72 -11.59 -5.84
N HIS A 112 -0.07 -12.59 -5.48
CA HIS A 112 -1.53 -12.46 -5.39
C HIS A 112 -2.01 -11.91 -4.04
N ASP A 113 -1.24 -12.13 -2.99
CA ASP A 113 -1.50 -11.59 -1.67
C ASP A 113 -0.20 -11.42 -0.87
N VAL A 114 -0.24 -10.57 0.16
CA VAL A 114 0.91 -10.27 1.01
C VAL A 114 0.49 -10.36 2.47
N ALA A 115 1.07 -11.31 3.19
CA ALA A 115 0.89 -11.48 4.63
C ALA A 115 1.98 -10.76 5.43
N LYS A 116 3.24 -10.80 4.95
CA LYS A 116 4.38 -10.19 5.64
C LYS A 116 5.29 -9.44 4.68
N VAL A 117 6.00 -8.47 5.25
CA VAL A 117 7.13 -7.78 4.62
C VAL A 117 8.40 -8.12 5.41
N GLN A 118 9.46 -8.47 4.69
CA GLN A 118 10.72 -8.89 5.26
C GLN A 118 11.87 -8.07 4.68
N ILE A 119 12.92 -7.89 5.47
CA ILE A 119 14.18 -7.31 5.03
C ILE A 119 15.21 -8.41 5.04
N TYR A 120 15.76 -8.71 3.86
CA TYR A 120 16.65 -9.84 3.67
C TYR A 120 18.01 -9.38 3.15
N CYS A 121 19.08 -9.93 3.72
CA CYS A 121 20.42 -9.74 3.19
C CYS A 121 20.73 -10.88 2.21
N SER A 122 20.83 -10.59 0.91
CA SER A 122 21.17 -11.62 -0.08
C SER A 122 22.64 -12.04 -0.04
N TRP A 123 23.52 -11.21 0.53
CA TRP A 123 24.94 -11.56 0.69
C TRP A 123 25.19 -12.50 1.87
N ALA A 124 24.50 -12.30 2.99
CA ALA A 124 24.60 -13.14 4.19
C ALA A 124 23.51 -14.22 4.25
N GLU A 125 22.65 -14.27 3.23
CA GLU A 125 21.47 -15.12 3.14
C GLU A 125 20.59 -15.12 4.41
N ALA A 126 20.44 -13.94 5.03
CA ALA A 126 19.87 -13.82 6.38
C ALA A 126 18.68 -12.86 6.43
N LEU A 127 17.66 -13.25 7.22
CA LEU A 127 16.54 -12.40 7.58
C LEU A 127 16.98 -11.35 8.62
N LEU A 128 16.86 -10.08 8.27
CA LEU A 128 17.30 -8.94 9.09
C LEU A 128 16.18 -8.39 9.97
N GLY A 129 14.93 -8.55 9.53
CA GLY A 129 13.73 -8.29 10.29
C GLY A 129 12.46 -8.45 9.46
N GLU A 130 11.32 -8.55 10.14
CA GLU A 130 10.02 -8.78 9.53
C GLU A 130 8.91 -7.96 10.17
N ALA A 131 7.87 -7.68 9.41
CA ALA A 131 6.65 -7.02 9.83
C ALA A 131 5.45 -7.70 9.18
N SER A 132 4.35 -7.84 9.92
CA SER A 132 3.16 -8.56 9.46
C SER A 132 2.00 -7.60 9.28
N PHE A 133 1.18 -7.80 8.25
CA PHE A 133 -0.12 -7.14 8.20
C PHE A 133 -1.08 -7.79 9.21
N PRO A 134 -2.02 -7.04 9.80
CA PRO A 134 -3.07 -7.61 10.65
C PRO A 134 -3.86 -8.71 9.95
N LYS A 135 -4.03 -8.59 8.63
CA LYS A 135 -4.61 -9.60 7.74
C LYS A 135 -3.87 -9.57 6.39
N PRO A 136 -3.74 -10.70 5.68
CA PRO A 136 -3.14 -10.70 4.35
C PRO A 136 -3.85 -9.73 3.41
N ILE A 137 -3.06 -8.93 2.69
CA ILE A 137 -3.56 -7.98 1.70
C ILE A 137 -3.70 -8.69 0.37
N MET A 138 -4.90 -8.72 -0.18
CA MET A 138 -5.11 -9.20 -1.55
C MET A 138 -4.64 -8.13 -2.54
N THR A 139 -3.75 -8.49 -3.48
CA THR A 139 -3.30 -7.57 -4.53
C THR A 139 -4.35 -7.48 -5.64
N ALA A 140 -4.29 -6.43 -6.45
CA ALA A 140 -5.16 -6.25 -7.61
C ALA A 140 -5.05 -7.44 -8.58
N SER A 141 -3.87 -8.06 -8.67
CA SER A 141 -3.69 -9.27 -9.47
C SER A 141 -4.25 -10.53 -8.80
N GLY A 142 -4.33 -10.59 -7.47
CA GLY A 142 -5.02 -11.67 -6.77
C GLY A 142 -6.54 -11.60 -6.96
N GLU A 143 -7.10 -10.39 -6.92
CA GLU A 143 -8.53 -10.14 -7.14
C GLU A 143 -8.98 -10.58 -8.55
N SER A 144 -8.20 -10.25 -9.58
CA SER A 144 -8.51 -10.63 -10.96
C SER A 144 -8.42 -12.15 -11.18
N HIS A 145 -7.44 -12.81 -10.56
CA HIS A 145 -7.27 -14.26 -10.65
C HIS A 145 -8.41 -15.02 -9.96
N GLY A 146 -8.90 -14.53 -8.82
CA GLY A 146 -10.06 -15.12 -8.12
C GLY A 146 -11.38 -14.93 -8.86
N SER A 147 -11.56 -13.81 -9.57
CA SER A 147 -12.79 -13.50 -10.30
C SER A 147 -12.93 -14.31 -11.60
N GLY A 148 -11.81 -14.63 -12.27
CA GLY A 148 -11.80 -15.44 -13.51
C GLY A 148 -12.27 -16.87 -13.34
N MET A 149 -12.16 -17.46 -12.13
CA MET A 149 -12.59 -18.83 -11.86
C MET A 149 -14.12 -18.99 -11.70
N LYS A 150 -14.89 -17.90 -11.64
CA LYS A 150 -16.36 -17.97 -11.50
C LYS A 150 -17.15 -17.91 -12.81
N ALA A 151 -16.50 -17.65 -13.95
CA ALA A 151 -17.18 -17.33 -15.20
C ALA A 151 -17.61 -18.53 -16.08
N ASP A 152 -17.20 -19.77 -15.78
CA ASP A 152 -17.40 -20.92 -16.71
C ASP A 152 -18.58 -21.86 -16.36
N SER A 153 -19.31 -21.64 -15.26
CA SER A 153 -20.42 -22.55 -14.88
C SER A 153 -21.76 -22.26 -15.60
N GLY A 154 -21.74 -21.45 -16.67
CA GLY A 154 -22.94 -20.82 -17.23
C GLY A 154 -23.32 -21.17 -18.67
N MET A 155 -22.57 -22.00 -19.41
CA MET A 155 -22.95 -22.37 -20.78
C MET A 155 -23.91 -23.58 -20.75
N LYS A 156 -25.21 -23.31 -20.55
CA LYS A 156 -26.26 -24.31 -20.80
C LYS A 156 -26.27 -24.64 -22.30
N HIS A 157 -26.05 -25.91 -22.62
CA HIS A 157 -26.25 -26.48 -23.95
C HIS A 157 -27.75 -26.50 -24.25
N ASP A 158 -28.26 -25.45 -24.91
CA ASP A 158 -29.59 -25.50 -25.52
C ASP A 158 -29.50 -26.30 -26.83
N GLY A 159 -30.18 -27.45 -26.82
CA GLY A 159 -30.18 -28.43 -27.89
C GLY A 159 -30.76 -27.88 -29.20
N MET A 160 -30.01 -28.05 -30.28
CA MET A 160 -30.54 -27.93 -31.64
C MET A 160 -31.16 -29.26 -32.04
N ALA A 161 -32.47 -29.40 -31.82
CA ALA A 161 -33.30 -30.34 -32.55
C ALA A 161 -33.66 -29.69 -33.90
N MET A 162 -33.02 -30.13 -34.98
CA MET A 162 -33.50 -29.84 -36.34
C MET A 162 -34.22 -31.07 -36.86
N GLY A 163 -35.52 -30.88 -37.12
CA GLY A 163 -36.46 -31.86 -37.62
C GLY A 163 -36.13 -32.35 -39.03
N ARG A 164 -36.77 -33.48 -39.36
CA ARG A 164 -36.70 -34.20 -40.64
C ARG A 164 -37.29 -33.39 -41.79
#